data_AF-A0A8D3ATJ9-F1
#
_entry.id   AF-A0A8D3ATJ9-F1
#
_cell.length_a   1.000
_cell.length_b   1.000
_cell.length_c   1.000
_cell.angle_alpha   90.00
_cell.angle_beta   90.00
_cell.angle_gamma   90.00
#
_symmetry.space_group_name_H-M   'P 1'
#
loop_
_entity.id
_entity.type
_entity.pdbx_description
1 polymer ?
#
loop_
_entity_poly.entity_id
_entity_poly.type
_entity_poly.pdbx_seq_one_letter_code
_entity_poly.pdbx_strand_id
1 'polypeptide(L)'
;MAAWKAVPRRVTTDSQTVGLNLSLLLFLLLQEEEEEEVVVEEEEEEEEEQGGGEEVEVEEVEIVNIIQQKPPPAIERISRTVVGTELREGPQPVKMDTRYFGELLADVYRKNCDIHSCISEHVSKIRGQRNFIHLFHLPQVEKEEVEALIPKGATELTKQQIRYLLQTRLTADKSMRLLLATFSSLREELLHMSEDLRCLESEKESLERDLSFKADQARQYDSLLEAVRENNRQLQLSLKETSASQRSLESQLMSSRNTDSSREFKVKELEGRMRALEKENEMLRQKVQTLPEGKQMRTQRKYLEEELAKTQITRIQTEVSSEKSSSDRSLQLKISELLAMLEQRQTTITRQEEVGDTTHTPTLFRQAFYSRPGRRLGWTTKN
;
A
#
# COMPACT_ATOMS: atom_id res chain seq x y z
N MET A 1 5.56 -42.78 -2.24
CA MET A 1 6.84 -43.49 -2.02
C MET A 1 7.82 -43.07 -3.10
N ALA A 2 8.78 -42.20 -2.77
CA ALA A 2 10.06 -42.08 -3.48
C ALA A 2 10.98 -41.26 -2.57
N ALA A 3 11.94 -41.95 -1.96
CA ALA A 3 12.92 -41.39 -1.05
C ALA A 3 14.18 -41.00 -1.84
N TRP A 4 14.62 -39.76 -1.73
CA TRP A 4 15.99 -39.37 -2.07
C TRP A 4 16.62 -38.68 -0.86
N LYS A 5 17.57 -39.38 -0.25
CA LYS A 5 18.48 -38.89 0.79
C LYS A 5 19.46 -37.89 0.16
N ALA A 6 19.72 -36.76 0.82
CA ALA A 6 20.95 -35.99 0.63
C ALA A 6 21.47 -35.50 1.99
N VAL A 7 22.61 -36.06 2.39
CA VAL A 7 23.46 -35.67 3.53
C VAL A 7 24.42 -34.55 3.05
N PRO A 8 24.82 -33.58 3.91
CA PRO A 8 25.32 -32.28 3.49
C PRO A 8 26.79 -32.32 3.06
N ARG A 9 27.12 -31.64 1.94
CA ARG A 9 28.49 -31.36 1.53
C ARG A 9 28.98 -30.05 2.16
N ARG A 10 30.12 -30.14 2.84
CA ARG A 10 30.91 -29.01 3.36
C ARG A 10 31.28 -28.09 2.20
N VAL A 11 31.04 -26.79 2.35
CA VAL A 11 31.57 -25.76 1.45
C VAL A 11 32.89 -25.28 2.03
N THR A 12 33.97 -25.63 1.34
CA THR A 12 35.30 -25.03 1.49
C THR A 12 35.28 -23.63 0.89
N THR A 13 35.81 -22.65 1.62
CA THR A 13 35.91 -21.25 1.21
C THR A 13 37.08 -21.05 0.25
N ASP A 14 36.80 -21.02 -1.06
CA ASP A 14 37.76 -20.56 -2.05
C ASP A 14 37.61 -19.05 -2.29
N SER A 15 38.73 -18.32 -2.21
CA SER A 15 38.80 -16.85 -2.36
C SER A 15 38.39 -16.32 -3.74
N GLN A 16 38.13 -17.19 -4.72
CA GLN A 16 37.76 -16.79 -6.08
C GLN A 16 36.27 -16.44 -6.24
N THR A 17 35.38 -16.98 -5.41
CA THR A 17 33.93 -16.67 -5.46
C THR A 17 33.58 -15.31 -4.86
N VAL A 18 34.49 -14.72 -4.06
CA VAL A 18 34.29 -13.41 -3.44
C VAL A 18 34.54 -12.28 -4.45
N GLY A 19 35.47 -12.47 -5.39
CA GLY A 19 35.77 -11.49 -6.44
C GLY A 19 34.67 -11.36 -7.49
N LEU A 20 34.02 -12.48 -7.86
CA LEU A 20 32.91 -12.46 -8.82
C LEU A 20 31.65 -11.81 -8.24
N ASN A 21 31.39 -11.96 -6.94
CA ASN A 21 30.27 -11.29 -6.28
C ASN A 21 30.50 -9.78 -6.15
N LEU A 22 31.73 -9.31 -5.90
CA LEU A 22 32.02 -7.88 -5.89
C LEU A 22 31.88 -7.25 -7.27
N SER A 23 32.29 -7.96 -8.33
CA SER A 23 32.15 -7.47 -9.70
C SER A 23 30.68 -7.39 -10.13
N LEU A 24 29.84 -8.35 -9.72
CA LEU A 24 28.41 -8.33 -9.98
C LEU A 24 27.70 -7.22 -9.17
N LEU A 25 28.13 -7.01 -7.92
CA LEU A 25 27.61 -5.94 -7.07
C LEU A 25 28.01 -4.55 -7.58
N LEU A 26 29.22 -4.42 -8.13
CA LEU A 26 29.69 -3.18 -8.76
C LEU A 26 28.99 -2.93 -10.10
N PHE A 27 28.69 -3.98 -10.87
CA PHE A 27 27.88 -3.90 -12.08
C PHE A 27 26.44 -3.46 -11.79
N LEU A 28 25.83 -3.99 -10.73
CA LEU A 28 24.47 -3.59 -10.29
C LEU A 28 24.42 -2.19 -9.66
N LEU A 29 25.55 -1.67 -9.13
CA LEU A 29 25.63 -0.31 -8.57
C LEU A 29 25.98 0.78 -9.59
N LEU A 30 26.44 0.40 -10.79
CA LEU A 30 26.78 1.33 -11.88
C LEU A 30 25.72 1.37 -12.98
N GLN A 31 24.63 0.64 -12.84
CA GLN A 31 23.54 0.58 -13.80
C GLN A 31 22.35 1.44 -13.32
N GLU A 32 22.61 2.73 -13.14
CA GLU A 32 21.60 3.77 -13.00
C GLU A 32 21.95 4.85 -14.06
N GLU A 33 20.95 5.28 -14.82
CA GLU A 33 20.97 6.09 -16.07
C GLU A 33 21.01 5.31 -17.41
N GLU A 34 19.93 4.60 -17.71
CA GLU A 34 19.24 4.71 -19.02
C GLU A 34 17.73 4.61 -18.72
N GLU A 35 17.10 5.76 -18.50
CA GLU A 35 15.64 5.87 -18.45
C GLU A 35 15.11 5.70 -19.88
N GLU A 36 14.45 4.58 -20.13
CA GLU A 36 13.70 4.35 -21.36
C GLU A 36 12.40 5.16 -21.28
N GLU A 37 12.34 6.24 -22.05
CA GLU A 37 11.20 7.14 -22.20
C GLU A 37 10.03 6.36 -22.85
N VAL A 38 9.15 5.79 -22.02
CA VAL A 38 7.90 5.19 -22.48
C VAL A 38 6.90 6.33 -22.75
N VAL A 39 6.73 6.63 -24.04
CA VAL A 39 5.67 7.49 -24.56
C VAL A 39 4.32 6.88 -24.16
N VAL A 40 3.65 7.50 -23.20
CA VAL A 40 2.23 7.29 -22.94
C VAL A 40 1.49 8.16 -23.95
N GLU A 41 0.85 7.53 -24.94
CA GLU A 41 -0.14 8.22 -25.77
C GLU A 41 -1.33 8.54 -24.86
N GLU A 42 -1.45 9.81 -24.48
CA GLU A 42 -2.67 10.38 -23.90
C GLU A 42 -3.72 10.43 -25.02
N GLU A 43 -4.70 9.53 -24.99
CA GLU A 43 -5.94 9.72 -25.71
C GLU A 43 -6.75 10.81 -24.98
N GLU A 44 -6.74 12.01 -25.55
CA GLU A 44 -7.70 13.08 -25.25
C GLU A 44 -9.11 12.60 -25.64
N GLU A 45 -9.94 12.24 -24.66
CA GLU A 45 -11.40 12.24 -24.86
C GLU A 45 -11.99 13.47 -24.15
N GLU A 46 -12.67 14.27 -24.98
CA GLU A 46 -13.22 15.58 -24.69
C GLU A 46 -14.24 15.55 -23.54
N GLU A 47 -14.06 16.45 -22.56
CA GLU A 47 -15.11 16.80 -21.61
C GLU A 47 -16.21 17.60 -22.31
N GLU A 48 -17.37 16.99 -22.58
CA GLU A 48 -18.60 17.74 -22.80
C GLU A 48 -19.29 18.04 -21.45
N GLU A 49 -19.15 19.30 -21.02
CA GLU A 49 -19.82 19.85 -19.84
C GLU A 49 -21.29 20.22 -20.14
N GLN A 50 -22.19 19.59 -19.39
CA GLN A 50 -23.52 20.03 -18.93
C GLN A 50 -24.57 20.55 -19.93
N GLY A 51 -25.70 19.82 -19.96
CA GLY A 51 -26.99 20.33 -20.41
C GLY A 51 -28.18 19.54 -19.86
N GLY A 52 -28.74 20.00 -18.73
CA GLY A 52 -30.14 19.79 -18.37
C GLY A 52 -30.47 18.50 -17.61
N GLY A 53 -30.48 18.59 -16.28
CA GLY A 53 -31.19 17.63 -15.44
C GLY A 53 -32.71 17.75 -15.66
N GLU A 54 -33.32 16.69 -16.18
CA GLU A 54 -34.75 16.43 -16.00
C GLU A 54 -34.83 15.24 -15.03
N GLU A 55 -35.25 15.52 -13.80
CA GLU A 55 -35.66 14.52 -12.81
C GLU A 55 -36.78 13.67 -13.43
N VAL A 56 -36.44 12.48 -13.91
CA VAL A 56 -37.44 11.44 -14.18
C VAL A 56 -37.53 10.60 -12.92
N GLU A 57 -38.58 10.84 -12.13
CA GLU A 57 -39.01 9.93 -11.07
C GLU A 57 -39.23 8.55 -11.69
N VAL A 58 -38.33 7.61 -11.36
CA VAL A 58 -38.52 6.20 -11.69
C VAL A 58 -39.50 5.64 -10.66
N GLU A 59 -40.78 5.58 -11.04
CA GLU A 59 -41.76 4.80 -10.30
C GLU A 59 -41.38 3.31 -10.42
N GLU A 60 -40.80 2.76 -9.36
CA GLU A 60 -40.56 1.32 -9.21
C GLU A 60 -41.91 0.59 -9.22
N VAL A 61 -42.33 0.11 -10.39
CA VAL A 61 -43.51 -0.77 -10.47
C VAL A 61 -43.09 -2.18 -10.08
N GLU A 62 -43.26 -2.49 -8.80
CA GLU A 62 -43.20 -3.84 -8.25
C GLU A 62 -44.24 -4.73 -8.95
N ILE A 63 -43.80 -5.69 -9.77
CA ILE A 63 -44.71 -6.67 -10.40
C ILE A 63 -45.13 -7.68 -9.34
N VAL A 64 -46.14 -7.30 -8.55
CA VAL A 64 -46.81 -8.22 -7.61
C VAL A 64 -47.71 -9.15 -8.41
N ASN A 65 -47.41 -10.45 -8.32
CA ASN A 65 -48.18 -11.53 -8.91
C ASN A 65 -49.52 -11.70 -8.16
N ILE A 66 -50.51 -10.84 -8.46
CA ILE A 66 -51.85 -10.92 -7.87
C ILE A 66 -52.74 -11.82 -8.73
N ILE A 67 -52.78 -13.11 -8.37
CA ILE A 67 -53.88 -14.00 -8.76
C ILE A 67 -55.11 -13.58 -7.95
N GLN A 68 -55.87 -12.61 -8.46
CA GLN A 68 -57.25 -12.37 -8.01
C GLN A 68 -58.21 -13.07 -8.96
N GLN A 69 -58.80 -14.16 -8.44
CA GLN A 69 -59.95 -14.83 -9.03
C GLN A 69 -61.13 -13.85 -9.12
N LYS A 70 -61.40 -13.33 -10.31
CA LYS A 70 -62.63 -12.61 -10.64
C LYS A 70 -63.50 -13.51 -11.54
N PRO A 71 -64.75 -13.79 -11.17
CA PRO A 71 -65.62 -14.64 -11.98
C PRO A 71 -66.01 -13.93 -13.30
N PRO A 72 -66.29 -14.69 -14.37
CA PRO A 72 -66.59 -14.14 -15.68
C PRO A 72 -67.92 -13.37 -15.67
N PRO A 73 -68.04 -12.25 -16.41
CA PRO A 73 -69.31 -11.55 -16.54
C PRO A 73 -70.34 -12.42 -17.27
N ALA A 74 -71.55 -12.42 -16.75
CA ALA A 74 -72.69 -13.19 -17.23
C ALA A 74 -73.04 -12.82 -18.68
N ILE A 75 -73.27 -13.85 -19.48
CA ILE A 75 -73.87 -13.76 -20.81
C ILE A 75 -75.30 -13.26 -20.64
N GLU A 76 -75.57 -11.99 -20.96
CA GLU A 76 -76.93 -11.52 -21.18
C GLU A 76 -77.49 -12.19 -22.43
N ARG A 77 -78.35 -13.19 -22.20
CA ARG A 77 -79.19 -13.79 -23.23
C ARG A 77 -80.14 -12.72 -23.74
N ILE A 78 -79.87 -12.19 -24.93
CA ILE A 78 -80.83 -11.39 -25.67
C ILE A 78 -82.03 -12.29 -25.97
N SER A 79 -83.14 -12.00 -25.30
CA SER A 79 -84.41 -12.69 -25.42
C SER A 79 -84.94 -12.61 -26.84
N ARG A 80 -85.20 -13.79 -27.42
CA ARG A 80 -85.94 -13.98 -28.67
C ARG A 80 -87.40 -13.59 -28.45
N THR A 81 -87.76 -12.34 -28.77
CA THR A 81 -89.16 -11.97 -29.01
C THR A 81 -89.55 -12.40 -30.41
N VAL A 82 -90.33 -13.47 -30.49
CA VAL A 82 -91.09 -13.83 -31.67
C VAL A 82 -92.24 -12.83 -31.78
N VAL A 83 -92.15 -11.89 -32.73
CA VAL A 83 -93.30 -11.14 -33.23
C VAL A 83 -93.46 -11.53 -34.70
N GLY A 84 -94.58 -12.18 -35.00
CA GLY A 84 -94.92 -12.65 -36.33
C GLY A 84 -95.21 -11.49 -37.29
N THR A 85 -94.76 -11.69 -38.53
CA THR A 85 -95.39 -11.22 -39.78
C THR A 85 -95.97 -9.81 -39.80
N GLU A 86 -95.20 -8.87 -40.33
CA GLU A 86 -95.67 -8.03 -41.45
C GLU A 86 -94.53 -7.82 -42.46
N LEU A 87 -94.80 -8.23 -43.69
CA LEU A 87 -94.02 -7.96 -44.90
C LEU A 87 -94.09 -6.46 -45.16
N ARG A 88 -93.22 -5.69 -44.50
CA ARG A 88 -92.96 -4.29 -44.84
C ARG A 88 -91.65 -4.27 -45.62
N GLU A 89 -91.74 -4.02 -46.93
CA GLU A 89 -90.59 -3.68 -47.77
C GLU A 89 -89.75 -2.62 -47.05
N GLY A 90 -88.61 -3.06 -46.50
CA GLY A 90 -87.61 -2.14 -45.98
C GLY A 90 -87.05 -1.30 -47.14
N PRO A 91 -86.54 -0.09 -46.88
CA PRO A 91 -85.75 0.62 -47.87
C PRO A 91 -84.64 -0.35 -48.31
N GLN A 92 -84.48 -0.58 -49.62
CA GLN A 92 -83.44 -1.49 -50.11
C GLN A 92 -82.13 -1.18 -49.38
N PRO A 93 -81.43 -2.17 -48.80
CA PRO A 93 -80.12 -1.93 -48.23
C PRO A 93 -79.30 -1.26 -49.33
N VAL A 94 -78.78 -0.06 -49.04
CA VAL A 94 -77.89 0.66 -49.96
C VAL A 94 -76.80 -0.33 -50.32
N LYS A 95 -76.91 -0.90 -51.52
CA LYS A 95 -76.10 -2.02 -51.95
C LYS A 95 -74.73 -1.42 -52.23
N MET A 96 -73.88 -1.42 -51.22
CA MET A 96 -72.48 -0.99 -51.33
C MET A 96 -71.89 -1.66 -52.56
N ASP A 97 -71.26 -0.88 -53.44
CA ASP A 97 -70.66 -1.43 -54.66
C ASP A 97 -69.62 -2.48 -54.23
N THR A 98 -69.84 -3.72 -54.64
CA THR A 98 -68.95 -4.84 -54.32
C THR A 98 -67.56 -4.63 -54.90
N ARG A 99 -67.41 -3.74 -55.89
CA ARG A 99 -66.12 -3.29 -56.41
C ARG A 99 -65.37 -2.40 -55.42
N TYR A 100 -66.05 -1.44 -54.78
CA TYR A 100 -65.44 -0.59 -53.76
C TYR A 100 -64.89 -1.41 -52.57
N PHE A 101 -65.63 -2.42 -52.13
CA PHE A 101 -65.15 -3.33 -51.09
C PHE A 101 -63.93 -4.15 -51.54
N GLY A 102 -63.90 -4.59 -52.81
CA GLY A 102 -62.75 -5.27 -53.39
C GLY A 102 -61.50 -4.39 -53.46
N GLU A 103 -61.66 -3.12 -53.84
CA GLU A 103 -60.59 -2.11 -53.87
C GLU A 103 -60.02 -1.86 -52.47
N LEU A 104 -60.88 -1.68 -51.47
CA LEU A 104 -60.45 -1.52 -50.08
C LEU A 104 -59.65 -2.73 -49.57
N LEU A 105 -60.09 -3.95 -49.87
CA LEU A 105 -59.36 -5.16 -49.50
C LEU A 105 -57.99 -5.23 -50.17
N ALA A 106 -57.89 -4.81 -51.44
CA ALA A 106 -56.61 -4.73 -52.14
C ALA A 106 -55.68 -3.68 -51.52
N ASP A 107 -56.21 -2.51 -51.12
CA ASP A 107 -55.45 -1.47 -50.42
C ASP A 107 -54.96 -1.93 -49.05
N VAL A 108 -55.84 -2.55 -48.25
CA VAL A 108 -55.47 -3.11 -46.95
C VAL A 108 -54.39 -4.17 -47.10
N TYR A 109 -54.52 -5.05 -48.09
CA TYR A 109 -53.49 -6.05 -48.39
C TYR A 109 -52.15 -5.41 -48.78
N ARG A 110 -52.15 -4.41 -49.68
CA ARG A 110 -50.93 -3.67 -50.06
C ARG A 110 -50.26 -3.05 -48.84
N LYS A 111 -51.02 -2.34 -47.99
CA LYS A 111 -50.50 -1.74 -46.77
C LYS A 111 -49.95 -2.77 -45.79
N ASN A 112 -50.59 -3.94 -45.69
CA ASN A 112 -50.10 -5.02 -44.86
C ASN A 112 -48.75 -5.57 -45.36
N CYS A 113 -48.58 -5.68 -46.68
CA CYS A 113 -47.29 -6.02 -47.29
C CYS A 113 -46.23 -4.96 -47.03
N ASP A 114 -46.54 -3.67 -47.20
CA ASP A 114 -45.60 -2.57 -46.93
C ASP A 114 -45.11 -2.61 -45.47
N ILE A 115 -46.02 -2.84 -44.52
CA ILE A 115 -45.68 -2.99 -43.09
C ILE A 115 -44.78 -4.19 -42.86
N HIS A 116 -45.10 -5.34 -43.46
CA HIS A 116 -44.26 -6.54 -43.34
C HIS A 116 -42.85 -6.32 -43.88
N SER A 117 -42.72 -5.67 -45.04
CA SER A 117 -41.43 -5.33 -45.63
C SER A 117 -40.62 -4.39 -44.74
N CYS A 118 -41.25 -3.36 -44.19
CA CYS A 118 -40.61 -2.43 -43.24
C CYS A 118 -40.12 -3.16 -41.98
N ILE A 119 -40.97 -4.01 -41.38
CA ILE A 119 -40.60 -4.82 -40.21
C ILE A 119 -39.43 -5.75 -40.54
N SER A 120 -39.50 -6.43 -41.69
CA SER A 120 -38.46 -7.36 -42.12
C SER A 120 -37.11 -6.67 -42.30
N GLU A 121 -37.10 -5.46 -42.89
CA GLU A 121 -35.90 -4.66 -43.04
C GLU A 121 -35.28 -4.30 -41.68
N HIS A 122 -36.09 -3.78 -40.74
CA HIS A 122 -35.59 -3.39 -39.42
C HIS A 122 -35.12 -4.58 -38.59
N VAL A 123 -35.85 -5.69 -38.59
CA VAL A 123 -35.43 -6.92 -37.91
C VAL A 123 -34.12 -7.46 -38.48
N SER A 124 -33.92 -7.36 -39.79
CA SER A 124 -32.66 -7.76 -40.43
C SER A 124 -31.47 -6.90 -40.02
N LYS A 125 -31.69 -5.60 -39.75
CA LYS A 125 -30.66 -4.71 -39.21
C LYS A 125 -30.29 -5.07 -37.77
N ILE A 126 -31.28 -5.36 -36.92
CA ILE A 126 -31.09 -5.66 -35.49
C ILE A 126 -30.29 -6.96 -35.28
N ARG A 127 -30.62 -8.03 -36.00
CA ARG A 127 -30.02 -9.36 -35.77
C ARG A 127 -28.76 -9.65 -36.59
N GLY A 128 -28.35 -8.73 -37.45
CA GLY A 128 -27.37 -9.01 -38.51
C GLY A 128 -27.89 -10.05 -39.52
N GLN A 129 -27.16 -10.25 -40.62
CA GLN A 129 -27.52 -11.15 -41.73
C GLN A 129 -27.44 -12.66 -41.37
N ARG A 130 -27.93 -13.11 -40.22
CA ARG A 130 -27.95 -14.54 -39.86
C ARG A 130 -29.36 -15.12 -39.75
N ASN A 131 -29.69 -15.88 -40.79
CA ASN A 131 -30.42 -17.15 -40.81
C ASN A 131 -31.88 -17.26 -40.34
N PHE A 132 -32.59 -16.17 -40.00
CA PHE A 132 -34.03 -16.26 -39.68
C PHE A 132 -34.98 -16.05 -40.88
N ILE A 133 -34.51 -15.37 -41.92
CA ILE A 133 -35.32 -15.04 -43.10
C ILE A 133 -35.80 -16.32 -43.80
N HIS A 134 -35.04 -17.41 -43.75
CA HIS A 134 -35.34 -18.64 -44.50
C HIS A 134 -36.51 -19.48 -43.92
N LEU A 135 -36.91 -19.27 -42.66
CA LEU A 135 -37.99 -20.03 -42.02
C LEU A 135 -39.38 -19.46 -42.32
N PHE A 136 -39.46 -18.17 -42.68
CA PHE A 136 -40.73 -17.45 -42.92
C PHE A 136 -40.98 -17.11 -44.40
N HIS A 137 -40.09 -17.53 -45.30
CA HIS A 137 -40.10 -17.16 -46.72
C HIS A 137 -40.29 -18.38 -47.65
N LEU A 138 -41.32 -19.21 -47.40
CA LEU A 138 -41.81 -20.19 -48.39
C LEU A 138 -43.12 -19.72 -49.03
N PRO A 139 -43.07 -18.79 -49.99
CA PRO A 139 -44.28 -18.20 -50.61
C PRO A 139 -45.11 -19.19 -51.45
N GLN A 140 -44.58 -20.37 -51.80
CA GLN A 140 -45.32 -21.38 -52.58
C GLN A 140 -46.33 -22.16 -51.72
N VAL A 141 -45.94 -22.60 -50.52
CA VAL A 141 -46.80 -23.39 -49.62
C VAL A 141 -48.01 -22.57 -49.16
N GLU A 142 -47.78 -21.29 -48.86
CA GLU A 142 -48.81 -20.40 -48.32
C GLU A 142 -49.87 -20.03 -49.35
N LYS A 143 -49.50 -19.94 -50.64
CA LYS A 143 -50.46 -19.67 -51.71
C LYS A 143 -51.41 -20.85 -51.90
N GLU A 144 -50.90 -22.07 -51.77
CA GLU A 144 -51.69 -23.30 -51.85
C GLU A 144 -52.62 -23.44 -50.64
N GLU A 145 -52.16 -23.07 -49.44
CA GLU A 145 -52.99 -23.02 -48.23
C GLU A 145 -54.15 -22.01 -48.35
N VAL A 146 -53.89 -20.82 -48.91
CA VAL A 146 -54.95 -19.82 -49.15
C VAL A 146 -55.99 -20.35 -50.12
N GLU A 147 -55.58 -20.94 -51.25
CA GLU A 147 -56.52 -21.44 -52.26
C GLU A 147 -57.33 -22.65 -51.77
N ALA A 148 -56.76 -23.48 -50.89
CA ALA A 148 -57.47 -24.61 -50.28
C ALA A 148 -58.63 -24.17 -49.38
N LEU A 149 -58.55 -22.97 -48.79
CA LEU A 149 -59.59 -22.40 -47.92
C LEU A 149 -60.70 -21.68 -48.70
N ILE A 150 -60.55 -21.48 -50.02
CA ILE A 150 -61.54 -20.79 -50.85
C ILE A 150 -62.63 -21.78 -51.32
N PRO A 151 -63.92 -21.46 -51.11
CA PRO A 151 -65.01 -22.31 -51.60
C PRO A 151 -65.02 -22.45 -53.13
N LYS A 152 -65.02 -23.70 -53.63
CA LYS A 152 -64.96 -24.01 -55.08
C LYS A 152 -66.14 -23.47 -55.89
N GLY A 153 -67.31 -23.31 -55.26
CA GLY A 153 -68.56 -22.83 -55.90
C GLY A 153 -68.81 -21.32 -55.81
N ALA A 154 -67.86 -20.53 -55.28
CA ALA A 154 -68.02 -19.08 -55.19
C ALA A 154 -67.79 -18.38 -56.54
N THR A 155 -68.35 -17.18 -56.72
CA THR A 155 -68.03 -16.33 -57.89
C THR A 155 -66.57 -15.88 -57.84
N GLU A 156 -65.94 -15.64 -58.99
CA GLU A 156 -64.53 -15.21 -59.05
C GLU A 156 -64.26 -13.92 -58.26
N LEU A 157 -65.21 -12.98 -58.25
CA LEU A 157 -65.12 -11.77 -57.43
C LEU A 157 -65.08 -12.11 -55.93
N THR A 158 -65.96 -13.00 -55.48
CA THR A 158 -66.00 -13.45 -54.09
C THR A 158 -64.74 -14.23 -53.72
N LYS A 159 -64.22 -15.07 -54.62
CA LYS A 159 -62.94 -15.77 -54.42
C LYS A 159 -61.80 -14.78 -54.24
N GLN A 160 -61.75 -13.72 -55.06
CA GLN A 160 -60.73 -12.67 -54.95
C GLN A 160 -60.83 -11.90 -53.63
N GLN A 161 -62.04 -11.57 -53.16
CA GLN A 161 -62.25 -10.91 -51.87
C GLN A 161 -61.80 -11.80 -50.70
N ILE A 162 -62.15 -13.10 -50.72
CA ILE A 162 -61.69 -14.07 -49.72
C ILE A 162 -60.16 -14.20 -49.76
N ARG A 163 -59.55 -14.24 -50.95
CA ARG A 163 -58.10 -14.28 -51.13
C ARG A 163 -57.42 -13.09 -50.45
N TYR A 164 -57.89 -11.86 -50.68
CA TYR A 164 -57.30 -10.68 -50.03
C TYR A 164 -57.40 -10.72 -48.51
N LEU A 165 -58.54 -11.16 -47.95
CA LEU A 165 -58.70 -11.30 -46.50
C LEU A 165 -57.72 -12.32 -45.90
N LEU A 166 -57.61 -13.49 -46.52
CA LEU A 166 -56.71 -14.55 -46.05
C LEU A 166 -55.25 -14.15 -46.17
N GLN A 167 -54.85 -13.58 -47.31
CA GLN A 167 -53.48 -13.11 -47.53
C GLN A 167 -53.09 -11.99 -46.55
N THR A 168 -53.99 -11.03 -46.29
CA THR A 168 -53.77 -9.97 -45.30
C THR A 168 -53.56 -10.56 -43.90
N ARG A 169 -54.39 -11.52 -43.49
CA ARG A 169 -54.26 -12.19 -42.18
C ARG A 169 -52.93 -12.94 -42.07
N LEU A 170 -52.53 -13.68 -43.10
CA LEU A 170 -51.28 -14.44 -43.10
C LEU A 170 -50.06 -13.51 -43.01
N THR A 171 -50.02 -12.45 -43.80
CA THR A 171 -48.89 -11.49 -43.76
C THR A 171 -48.81 -10.75 -42.41
N ALA A 172 -49.95 -10.44 -41.78
CA ALA A 172 -49.98 -9.89 -40.42
C ALA A 172 -49.40 -10.88 -39.40
N ASP A 173 -49.83 -12.15 -39.47
CA ASP A 173 -49.36 -13.21 -38.57
C ASP A 173 -47.85 -13.45 -38.72
N LYS A 174 -47.31 -13.46 -39.94
CA LYS A 174 -45.86 -13.52 -40.18
C LYS A 174 -45.11 -12.35 -39.57
N SER A 175 -45.62 -11.14 -39.77
CA SER A 175 -45.01 -9.93 -39.22
C SER A 175 -44.93 -10.01 -37.70
N MET A 176 -46.01 -10.48 -37.06
CA MET A 176 -46.05 -10.67 -35.61
C MET A 176 -45.08 -11.76 -35.15
N ARG A 177 -45.03 -12.92 -35.82
CA ARG A 177 -44.07 -13.99 -35.47
C ARG A 177 -42.61 -13.51 -35.60
N LEU A 178 -42.30 -12.74 -36.64
CA LEU A 178 -40.97 -12.18 -36.85
C LEU A 178 -40.58 -11.22 -35.72
N LEU A 179 -41.50 -10.33 -35.30
CA LEU A 179 -41.30 -9.44 -34.16
C LEU A 179 -41.10 -10.21 -32.86
N LEU A 180 -42.00 -11.15 -32.54
CA LEU A 180 -41.93 -11.94 -31.31
C LEU A 180 -40.64 -12.75 -31.22
N ALA A 181 -40.24 -13.40 -32.32
CA ALA A 181 -38.96 -14.10 -32.36
C ALA A 181 -37.80 -13.14 -32.08
N THR A 182 -37.82 -11.95 -32.66
CA THR A 182 -36.79 -10.92 -32.47
C THR A 182 -36.70 -10.42 -31.03
N PHE A 183 -37.82 -10.08 -30.42
CA PHE A 183 -37.85 -9.69 -29.01
C PHE A 183 -37.37 -10.80 -28.08
N SER A 184 -37.72 -12.07 -28.36
CA SER A 184 -37.26 -13.20 -27.53
C SER A 184 -35.74 -13.36 -27.54
N SER A 185 -35.09 -13.27 -28.70
CA SER A 185 -33.62 -13.35 -28.78
C SER A 185 -32.92 -12.14 -28.20
N LEU A 186 -33.44 -10.94 -28.45
CA LEU A 186 -32.85 -9.74 -27.87
C LEU A 186 -32.92 -9.79 -26.34
N ARG A 187 -34.01 -10.31 -25.77
CA ARG A 187 -34.12 -10.55 -24.33
C ARG A 187 -33.09 -11.55 -23.83
N GLU A 188 -32.84 -12.62 -24.57
CA GLU A 188 -31.80 -13.61 -24.22
C GLU A 188 -30.39 -13.01 -24.30
N GLU A 189 -30.08 -12.24 -25.35
CA GLU A 189 -28.81 -11.53 -25.51
C GLU A 189 -28.60 -10.50 -24.39
N LEU A 190 -29.63 -9.74 -24.02
CA LEU A 190 -29.59 -8.82 -22.88
C LEU A 190 -29.33 -9.54 -21.55
N LEU A 191 -29.95 -10.71 -21.34
CA LEU A 191 -29.69 -11.53 -20.16
C LEU A 191 -28.24 -12.02 -20.13
N HIS A 192 -27.70 -12.48 -21.25
CA HIS A 192 -26.29 -12.88 -21.34
C HIS A 192 -25.34 -11.72 -21.06
N MET A 193 -25.55 -10.56 -21.69
CA MET A 193 -24.73 -9.38 -21.42
C MET A 193 -24.80 -8.91 -19.96
N SER A 194 -25.98 -8.99 -19.32
CA SER A 194 -26.11 -8.65 -17.90
C SER A 194 -25.34 -9.58 -16.98
N GLU A 195 -25.26 -10.87 -17.33
CA GLU A 195 -24.46 -11.85 -16.59
C GLU A 195 -22.96 -11.67 -16.82
N ASP A 196 -22.56 -11.35 -18.06
CA ASP A 196 -21.17 -11.03 -18.40
C ASP A 196 -20.69 -9.78 -17.64
N LEU A 197 -21.52 -8.73 -17.57
CA LEU A 197 -21.23 -7.53 -16.78
C LEU A 197 -21.03 -7.86 -15.29
N ARG A 198 -21.92 -8.67 -14.70
CA ARG A 198 -21.81 -9.11 -13.30
C ARG A 198 -20.53 -9.91 -13.06
N CYS A 199 -20.13 -10.77 -14.00
CA CYS A 199 -18.87 -11.50 -13.92
C CYS A 199 -17.67 -10.53 -13.97
N LEU A 200 -17.66 -9.60 -14.93
CA LEU A 200 -16.60 -8.59 -15.08
C LEU A 200 -16.46 -7.70 -13.84
N GLU A 201 -17.57 -7.29 -13.23
CA GLU A 201 -17.56 -6.55 -11.96
C GLU A 201 -16.87 -7.35 -10.86
N SER A 202 -17.17 -8.64 -10.73
CA SER A 202 -16.54 -9.51 -9.73
C SER A 202 -15.03 -9.73 -9.98
N GLU A 203 -14.62 -9.85 -11.25
CA GLU A 203 -13.22 -9.94 -11.64
C GLU A 203 -12.48 -8.63 -11.36
N LYS A 204 -13.09 -7.49 -11.69
CA LYS A 204 -12.57 -6.16 -11.35
C LYS A 204 -12.35 -6.00 -9.84
N GLU A 205 -13.34 -6.31 -9.00
CA GLU A 205 -13.18 -6.25 -7.55
C GLU A 205 -12.05 -7.15 -7.05
N SER A 206 -11.83 -8.31 -7.70
CA SER A 206 -10.74 -9.20 -7.37
C SER A 206 -9.38 -8.62 -7.70
N LEU A 207 -9.26 -8.00 -8.87
CA LEU A 207 -8.04 -7.32 -9.32
C LEU A 207 -7.73 -6.08 -8.49
N GLU A 208 -8.74 -5.31 -8.09
CA GLU A 208 -8.56 -4.15 -7.20
C GLU A 208 -8.03 -4.57 -5.82
N ARG A 209 -8.54 -5.69 -5.26
CA ARG A 209 -8.01 -6.28 -4.02
C ARG A 209 -6.56 -6.71 -4.19
N ASP A 210 -6.21 -7.39 -5.27
CA ASP A 210 -4.84 -7.82 -5.55
C ASP A 210 -3.90 -6.62 -5.76
N LEU A 211 -4.34 -5.59 -6.48
CA LEU A 211 -3.57 -4.36 -6.70
C LEU A 211 -3.33 -3.62 -5.39
N SER A 212 -4.35 -3.50 -4.53
CA SER A 212 -4.18 -2.88 -3.20
C SER A 212 -3.17 -3.65 -2.34
N PHE A 213 -3.22 -4.98 -2.34
CA PHE A 213 -2.24 -5.83 -1.66
C PHE A 213 -0.81 -5.62 -2.20
N LYS A 214 -0.66 -5.51 -3.53
CA LYS A 214 0.65 -5.25 -4.16
C LYS A 214 1.16 -3.84 -3.87
N ALA A 215 0.30 -2.85 -3.83
CA ALA A 215 0.65 -1.48 -3.43
C ALA A 215 1.15 -1.43 -1.98
N ASP A 216 0.48 -2.14 -1.06
CA ASP A 216 0.93 -2.23 0.33
C ASP A 216 2.23 -3.02 0.48
N GLN A 217 2.43 -4.07 -0.32
CA GLN A 217 3.69 -4.80 -0.39
C GLN A 217 4.84 -3.88 -0.86
N ALA A 218 4.62 -3.06 -1.89
CA ALA A 218 5.60 -2.09 -2.37
C ALA A 218 5.97 -1.08 -1.28
N ARG A 219 4.98 -0.49 -0.60
CA ARG A 219 5.21 0.44 0.52
C ARG A 219 6.04 -0.16 1.66
N GLN A 220 5.85 -1.45 1.95
CA GLN A 220 6.64 -2.16 2.96
C GLN A 220 8.10 -2.33 2.51
N TYR A 221 8.35 -2.63 1.24
CA TYR A 221 9.70 -2.70 0.71
C TYR A 221 10.39 -1.34 0.67
N ASP A 222 9.67 -0.27 0.30
CA ASP A 222 10.20 1.09 0.34
C ASP A 222 10.58 1.50 1.77
N SER A 223 9.70 1.25 2.75
CA SER A 223 9.97 1.50 4.16
C SER A 223 11.21 0.74 4.67
N LEU A 224 11.39 -0.51 4.22
CA LEU A 224 12.57 -1.30 4.56
C LEU A 224 13.84 -0.72 3.93
N LEU A 225 13.78 -0.31 2.67
CA LEU A 225 14.90 0.32 1.97
C LEU A 225 15.30 1.65 2.64
N GLU A 226 14.33 2.47 3.02
CA GLU A 226 14.57 3.70 3.78
C GLU A 226 15.24 3.43 5.13
N ALA A 227 14.75 2.44 5.88
CA ALA A 227 15.34 2.05 7.16
C ALA A 227 16.80 1.57 7.01
N VAL A 228 17.10 0.79 5.96
CA VAL A 228 18.47 0.35 5.66
C VAL A 228 19.36 1.53 5.28
N ARG A 229 18.88 2.45 4.44
CA ARG A 229 19.61 3.67 4.06
C ARG A 229 19.90 4.56 5.27
N GLU A 230 18.93 4.73 6.17
CA GLU A 230 19.10 5.47 7.42
C GLU A 230 20.11 4.79 8.36
N ASN A 231 20.00 3.47 8.54
CA ASN A 231 20.96 2.71 9.35
C ASN A 231 22.39 2.85 8.82
N ASN A 232 22.57 2.80 7.50
CA ASN A 232 23.88 3.02 6.88
C ASN A 232 24.41 4.43 7.16
N ARG A 233 23.57 5.46 7.03
CA ARG A 233 23.95 6.85 7.37
C ARG A 233 24.36 6.98 8.84
N GLN A 234 23.61 6.38 9.76
CA GLN A 234 23.95 6.36 11.19
C GLN A 234 25.27 5.65 11.47
N LEU A 235 25.53 4.50 10.84
CA LEU A 235 26.79 3.79 10.96
C LEU A 235 27.97 4.62 10.46
N GLN A 236 27.82 5.32 9.32
CA GLN A 236 28.86 6.21 8.81
C GLN A 236 29.14 7.39 9.75
N LEU A 237 28.10 7.99 10.36
CA LEU A 237 28.27 9.05 11.34
C LEU A 237 29.00 8.55 12.59
N SER A 238 28.60 7.39 13.13
CA SER A 238 29.26 6.78 14.29
C SER A 238 30.72 6.42 13.99
N LEU A 239 31.01 5.92 12.79
CA LEU A 239 32.38 5.64 12.35
C LEU A 239 33.23 6.92 12.29
N LYS A 240 32.67 8.02 11.76
CA LYS A 240 33.35 9.32 11.71
C LYS A 240 33.63 9.86 13.11
N GLU A 241 32.67 9.77 14.02
CA GLU A 241 32.81 10.20 15.42
C GLU A 241 33.87 9.38 16.18
N THR A 242 33.81 8.05 16.07
CA THR A 242 34.80 7.15 16.68
C THR A 242 36.20 7.39 16.10
N SER A 243 36.32 7.61 14.79
CA SER A 243 37.59 7.96 14.13
C SER A 243 38.12 9.34 14.58
N ALA A 244 37.25 10.31 14.84
CA ALA A 244 37.65 11.61 15.39
C ALA A 244 38.13 11.49 16.85
N SER A 245 37.41 10.71 17.66
CA SER A 245 37.78 10.39 19.04
C SER A 245 39.13 9.67 19.10
N GLN A 246 39.36 8.67 18.23
CA GLN A 246 40.63 7.98 18.11
C GLN A 246 41.78 8.95 17.81
N ARG A 247 41.62 9.83 16.81
CA ARG A 247 42.64 10.84 16.47
C ARG A 247 42.92 11.80 17.63
N SER A 248 41.90 12.17 18.40
CA SER A 248 42.06 12.99 19.61
C SER A 248 42.89 12.27 20.67
N LEU A 249 42.59 10.99 20.94
CA LEU A 249 43.34 10.17 21.89
C LEU A 249 44.79 9.93 21.45
N GLU A 250 45.02 9.69 20.16
CA GLU A 250 46.38 9.59 19.60
C GLU A 250 47.16 10.90 19.80
N SER A 251 46.54 12.04 19.55
CA SER A 251 47.15 13.35 19.81
C SER A 251 47.47 13.56 21.30
N GLN A 252 46.55 13.20 22.19
CA GLN A 252 46.77 13.26 23.64
C GLN A 252 47.93 12.36 24.07
N LEU A 253 48.02 11.13 23.55
CA LEU A 253 49.09 10.19 23.84
C LEU A 253 50.46 10.74 23.40
N MET A 254 50.52 11.31 22.19
CA MET A 254 51.74 11.95 21.69
C MET A 254 52.14 13.15 22.55
N SER A 255 51.18 13.97 22.98
CA SER A 255 51.44 15.11 23.88
C SER A 255 51.98 14.65 25.24
N SER A 256 51.37 13.61 25.84
CA SER A 256 51.81 13.04 27.11
C SER A 256 53.23 12.50 27.00
N ARG A 257 53.51 11.72 25.95
CA ARG A 257 54.84 11.16 25.69
C ARG A 257 55.91 12.25 25.57
N ASN A 258 55.60 13.37 24.92
CA ASN A 258 56.51 14.51 24.84
C ASN A 258 56.73 15.14 26.23
N THR A 259 55.67 15.36 27.01
CA THR A 259 55.81 15.90 28.37
C THR A 259 56.63 14.98 29.29
N ASP A 260 56.45 13.67 29.19
CA ASP A 260 57.20 12.70 29.99
C ASP A 260 58.67 12.66 29.57
N SER A 261 58.98 12.74 28.27
CA SER A 261 60.37 12.85 27.80
C SER A 261 61.08 14.12 28.31
N SER A 262 60.35 15.24 28.41
CA SER A 262 60.87 16.49 28.98
C SER A 262 61.09 16.38 30.49
N ARG A 263 60.16 15.73 31.21
CA ARG A 263 60.32 15.43 32.64
C ARG A 263 61.52 14.52 32.89
N GLU A 264 61.65 13.44 32.13
CA GLU A 264 62.76 12.48 32.20
C GLU A 264 64.12 13.18 31.97
N PHE A 265 64.20 14.08 30.99
CA PHE A 265 65.39 14.90 30.77
C PHE A 265 65.73 15.76 31.98
N LYS A 266 64.73 16.45 32.55
CA LYS A 266 64.92 17.31 33.73
C LYS A 266 65.33 16.52 34.97
N VAL A 267 64.80 15.31 35.16
CA VAL A 267 65.23 14.39 36.22
C VAL A 267 66.69 14.02 36.05
N LYS A 268 67.11 13.58 34.86
CA LYS A 268 68.52 13.24 34.57
C LYS A 268 69.48 14.42 34.79
N GLU A 269 69.05 15.63 34.45
CA GLU A 269 69.83 16.84 34.71
C GLU A 269 70.04 17.07 36.22
N LEU A 270 68.96 16.97 37.01
CA LEU A 270 69.01 17.13 38.47
C LEU A 270 69.86 16.03 39.14
N GLU A 271 69.73 14.78 38.70
CA GLU A 271 70.56 13.67 39.19
C GLU A 271 72.06 13.89 38.88
N GLY A 272 72.37 14.46 37.71
CA GLY A 272 73.74 14.83 37.34
C GLY A 272 74.31 15.91 38.26
N ARG A 273 73.53 16.97 38.51
CA ARG A 273 73.91 18.05 39.45
C ARG A 273 74.07 17.52 40.88
N MET A 274 73.15 16.67 41.33
CA MET A 274 73.20 16.03 42.64
C MET A 274 74.48 15.20 42.80
N ARG A 275 74.80 14.33 41.83
CA ARG A 275 76.05 13.54 41.86
C ARG A 275 77.31 14.41 41.85
N ALA A 276 77.30 15.55 41.17
CA ALA A 276 78.42 16.50 41.19
C ALA A 276 78.59 17.13 42.58
N LEU A 277 77.49 17.59 43.19
CA LEU A 277 77.48 18.13 44.55
C LEU A 277 77.90 17.09 45.59
N GLU A 278 77.46 15.84 45.46
CA GLU A 278 77.87 14.73 46.33
C GLU A 278 79.39 14.52 46.28
N LYS A 279 79.98 14.50 45.08
CA LYS A 279 81.43 14.40 44.91
C LYS A 279 82.18 15.59 45.50
N GLU A 280 81.67 16.81 45.31
CA GLU A 280 82.25 18.01 45.93
C GLU A 280 82.17 17.93 47.46
N ASN A 281 81.03 17.52 48.01
CA ASN A 281 80.82 17.37 49.45
C ASN A 281 81.77 16.32 50.05
N GLU A 282 81.94 15.19 49.36
CA GLU A 282 82.90 14.15 49.75
C GLU A 282 84.35 14.69 49.73
N MET A 283 84.73 15.44 48.69
CA MET A 283 86.05 16.07 48.59
C MET A 283 86.28 17.12 49.69
N LEU A 284 85.25 17.92 50.02
CA LEU A 284 85.28 18.87 51.13
C LEU A 284 85.39 18.14 52.48
N ARG A 285 84.68 17.02 52.67
CA ARG A 285 84.80 16.19 53.87
C ARG A 285 86.21 15.63 54.03
N GLN A 286 86.82 15.14 52.95
CA GLN A 286 88.22 14.68 52.95
C GLN A 286 89.20 15.82 53.25
N LYS A 287 89.03 17.00 52.64
CA LYS A 287 89.82 18.21 52.97
C LYS A 287 89.69 18.60 54.44
N VAL A 288 88.47 18.62 54.99
CA VAL A 288 88.25 18.93 56.42
C VAL A 288 88.86 17.86 57.34
N GLN A 289 88.88 16.60 56.93
CA GLN A 289 89.45 15.50 57.71
C GLN A 289 91.00 15.54 57.80
N THR A 290 91.67 16.28 56.90
CA THR A 290 93.13 16.47 56.89
C THR A 290 93.58 17.74 57.64
N LEU A 291 92.66 18.56 58.16
CA LEU A 291 92.94 19.78 58.94
C LEU A 291 92.87 19.53 60.47
N PRO A 292 93.80 20.06 61.31
CA PRO A 292 93.88 19.73 62.74
C PRO A 292 92.71 20.22 63.61
N GLU A 293 91.89 21.16 63.13
CA GLU A 293 90.82 21.83 63.91
C GLU A 293 89.43 21.16 63.79
N GLY A 294 89.30 20.05 63.03
CA GLY A 294 88.02 19.45 62.66
C GLY A 294 87.18 18.83 63.79
N LYS A 295 87.70 18.68 65.01
CA LYS A 295 86.97 18.06 66.13
C LYS A 295 86.03 19.02 66.88
N GLN A 296 86.30 20.33 66.89
CA GLN A 296 85.51 21.31 67.66
C GLN A 296 84.27 21.81 66.89
N MET A 297 84.34 21.86 65.56
CA MET A 297 83.24 22.23 64.66
C MET A 297 82.14 21.15 64.52
N ARG A 298 82.41 19.91 64.92
CA ARG A 298 81.46 18.78 64.77
C ARG A 298 80.25 18.86 65.69
N THR A 299 80.43 19.39 66.90
CA THR A 299 79.36 19.50 67.91
C THR A 299 78.40 20.65 67.59
N GLN A 300 78.94 21.77 67.10
CA GLN A 300 78.15 22.94 66.71
C GLN A 300 77.35 22.71 65.41
N ARG A 301 77.91 21.91 64.47
CA ARG A 301 77.19 21.48 63.26
C ARG A 301 75.96 20.62 63.54
N LYS A 302 76.05 19.64 64.46
CA LYS A 302 74.90 18.78 64.79
C LYS A 302 73.73 19.58 65.35
N TYR A 303 74.01 20.61 66.15
CA TYR A 303 73.00 21.50 66.70
C TYR A 303 72.30 22.33 65.60
N LEU A 304 73.06 22.84 64.63
CA LEU A 304 72.53 23.61 63.50
C LEU A 304 71.77 22.72 62.51
N GLU A 305 72.23 21.49 62.26
CA GLU A 305 71.51 20.51 61.43
C GLU A 305 70.18 20.10 62.04
N GLU A 306 70.11 19.93 63.37
CA GLU A 306 68.86 19.58 64.06
C GLU A 306 67.84 20.73 64.00
N GLU A 307 68.29 21.97 64.12
CA GLU A 307 67.44 23.17 63.97
C GLU A 307 66.94 23.36 62.53
N LEU A 308 67.81 23.17 61.53
CA LEU A 308 67.45 23.25 60.10
C LEU A 308 66.47 22.15 59.70
N ALA A 309 66.64 20.94 60.24
CA ALA A 309 65.72 19.83 59.99
C ALA A 309 64.33 20.12 60.59
N LYS A 310 64.27 20.68 61.81
CA LYS A 310 63.01 21.08 62.44
C LYS A 310 62.29 22.16 61.62
N THR A 311 62.99 23.19 61.17
CA THR A 311 62.39 24.25 60.34
C THR A 311 61.94 23.76 58.97
N GLN A 312 62.67 22.84 58.32
CA GLN A 312 62.22 22.20 57.07
C GLN A 312 60.98 21.34 57.27
N ILE A 313 60.90 20.57 58.35
CA ILE A 313 59.72 19.75 58.67
C ILE A 313 58.49 20.64 58.90
N THR A 314 58.63 21.74 59.64
CA THR A 314 57.53 22.69 59.85
C THR A 314 57.03 23.29 58.54
N ARG A 315 57.95 23.66 57.64
CA ARG A 315 57.60 24.23 56.33
C ARG A 315 56.85 23.23 55.44
N ILE A 316 57.32 21.99 55.36
CA ILE A 316 56.66 20.93 54.58
C ILE A 316 55.27 20.63 55.15
N GLN A 317 55.10 20.57 56.48
CA GLN A 317 53.79 20.38 57.10
C GLN A 317 52.82 21.52 56.78
N THR A 318 53.28 22.78 56.77
CA THR A 318 52.42 23.92 56.43
C THR A 318 52.00 23.93 54.95
N GLU A 319 52.90 23.57 54.05
CA GLU A 319 52.61 23.50 52.61
C GLU A 319 51.63 22.36 52.28
N VAL A 320 51.83 21.16 52.85
CA VAL A 320 50.94 19.99 52.67
C VAL A 320 49.54 20.24 53.25
N SER A 321 49.44 20.93 54.38
CA SER A 321 48.14 21.25 55.00
C SER A 321 47.36 22.29 54.20
N SER A 322 48.06 23.27 53.60
CA SER A 322 47.46 24.32 52.77
C SER A 322 46.91 23.80 51.44
N GLU A 323 47.68 22.98 50.71
CA GLU A 323 47.26 22.46 49.40
C GLU A 323 46.06 21.52 49.52
N LYS A 324 46.09 20.62 50.51
CA LYS A 324 45.03 19.61 50.73
C LYS A 324 43.70 20.22 51.17
N SER A 325 43.74 21.30 51.95
CA SER A 325 42.53 22.04 52.35
C SER A 325 41.85 22.73 51.16
N SER A 326 42.62 23.25 50.20
CA SER A 326 42.07 23.93 49.03
C SER A 326 41.40 22.95 48.05
N SER A 327 42.02 21.80 47.81
CA SER A 327 41.48 20.77 46.91
C SER A 327 40.23 20.11 47.47
N ASP A 328 40.20 19.83 48.78
CA ASP A 328 39.02 19.24 49.44
C ASP A 328 37.84 20.21 49.40
N ARG A 329 38.07 21.51 49.59
CA ARG A 329 36.99 22.50 49.52
C ARG A 329 36.39 22.65 48.12
N SER A 330 37.23 22.55 47.09
CA SER A 330 36.76 22.54 45.69
C SER A 330 35.96 21.28 45.36
N LEU A 331 36.39 20.11 45.83
CA LEU A 331 35.66 18.85 45.64
C LEU A 331 34.32 18.88 46.40
N GLN A 332 34.32 19.41 47.62
CA GLN A 332 33.11 19.55 48.44
C GLN A 332 32.08 20.45 47.75
N LEU A 333 32.49 21.58 47.17
CA LEU A 333 31.60 22.45 46.38
C LEU A 333 31.03 21.72 45.15
N LYS A 334 31.84 20.94 44.44
CA LYS A 334 31.38 20.17 43.27
C LYS A 334 30.39 19.07 43.65
N ILE A 335 30.60 18.41 44.78
CA ILE A 335 29.67 17.41 45.32
C ILE A 335 28.33 18.07 45.67
N SER A 336 28.35 19.22 46.35
CA SER A 336 27.12 19.97 46.68
C SER A 336 26.35 20.42 45.43
N GLU A 337 27.04 20.89 44.39
CA GLU A 337 26.43 21.26 43.11
C GLU A 337 25.75 20.06 42.42
N LEU A 338 26.43 18.92 42.36
CA LEU A 338 25.88 17.69 41.76
C LEU A 338 24.66 17.16 42.52
N LEU A 339 24.67 17.24 43.86
CA LEU A 339 23.51 16.87 44.68
C LEU A 339 22.31 17.79 44.39
N ALA A 340 22.53 19.10 44.26
CA ALA A 340 21.46 20.04 43.91
C ALA A 340 20.89 19.78 42.51
N MET A 341 21.74 19.45 41.51
CA MET A 341 21.27 19.08 40.17
C MET A 341 20.48 17.77 40.16
N LEU A 342 20.87 16.79 40.98
CA LEU A 342 20.13 15.53 41.13
C LEU A 342 18.77 15.75 41.79
N GLU A 343 18.70 16.60 42.82
CA GLU A 343 17.44 17.00 43.46
C GLU A 343 16.52 17.76 42.48
N GLN A 344 17.08 18.65 41.66
CA GLN A 344 16.33 19.33 40.59
C GLN A 344 15.80 18.36 39.52
N ARG A 345 16.59 17.36 39.14
CA ARG A 345 16.12 16.30 38.21
C ARG A 345 15.03 15.45 38.85
N GLN A 346 15.19 15.07 40.13
CA GLN A 346 14.19 14.27 40.84
C GLN A 346 12.86 15.02 40.97
N THR A 347 12.88 16.31 41.30
CA THR A 347 11.66 17.16 41.37
C THR A 347 11.00 17.35 40.00
N THR A 348 11.79 17.38 38.91
CA THR A 348 11.25 17.42 37.54
C THR A 348 10.58 16.11 37.16
N ILE A 349 11.19 14.97 37.52
CA ILE A 349 10.64 13.63 37.28
C ILE A 349 9.35 13.45 38.06
N THR A 350 9.32 13.75 39.37
CA THR A 350 8.09 13.61 40.18
C THR A 350 6.96 14.49 39.65
N ARG A 351 7.27 15.70 39.18
CA ARG A 351 6.27 16.58 38.55
C ARG A 351 5.77 16.04 37.21
N GLN A 352 6.61 15.35 36.43
CA GLN A 352 6.20 14.68 35.19
C GLN A 352 5.36 13.42 35.47
N GLU A 353 5.67 12.68 36.53
CA GLU A 353 4.90 11.52 36.98
C GLU A 353 3.52 11.92 37.52
N GLU A 354 3.41 12.99 38.30
CA GLU A 354 2.12 13.52 38.79
C GLU A 354 1.21 14.05 37.67
N VAL A 355 1.79 14.57 36.58
CA VAL A 355 1.04 15.00 35.39
C VAL A 355 0.62 13.79 34.53
N GLY A 356 1.38 12.70 34.55
CA GLY A 356 1.05 11.44 33.88
C GLY A 356 -0.10 10.65 34.52
N ASP A 357 -0.34 10.84 35.82
CA ASP A 357 -1.37 10.10 36.58
C ASP A 357 -2.77 10.77 36.59
N THR A 358 -2.96 11.94 35.97
CA THR A 358 -4.26 12.65 35.94
C THR A 358 -5.02 12.56 34.61
N THR A 359 -4.50 11.84 33.60
CA THR A 359 -5.24 11.59 32.35
C THR A 359 -5.49 10.10 32.14
N HIS A 360 -6.71 9.69 32.46
CA HIS A 360 -7.21 8.33 32.26
C HIS A 360 -7.47 8.08 30.76
N THR A 361 -6.76 7.14 30.13
CA THR A 361 -7.29 6.07 29.22
C THR A 361 -6.14 5.17 28.71
N PRO A 362 -6.36 3.87 28.43
CA PRO A 362 -5.40 2.82 28.76
C PRO A 362 -4.70 2.14 27.58
N THR A 363 -3.57 1.50 27.93
CA THR A 363 -2.93 0.31 27.29
C THR A 363 -2.29 0.48 25.91
N LEU A 364 -0.94 0.41 25.86
CA LEU A 364 -0.15 -0.55 25.07
C LEU A 364 1.34 -0.14 24.96
N PHE A 365 2.09 -0.01 26.07
CA PHE A 365 3.56 0.06 25.96
C PHE A 365 4.26 -0.43 27.22
N ARG A 366 4.03 -1.70 27.59
CA ARG A 366 4.84 -2.36 28.62
C ARG A 366 5.12 -3.81 28.28
N GLN A 367 5.68 -4.05 27.10
CA GLN A 367 6.29 -5.33 26.80
C GLN A 367 7.38 -5.16 25.73
N ALA A 368 8.64 -4.98 26.15
CA ALA A 368 9.83 -5.47 25.44
C ALA A 368 11.15 -4.91 26.02
N PHE A 369 11.47 -5.09 27.31
CA PHE A 369 12.88 -4.91 27.75
C PHE A 369 13.26 -5.75 28.98
N TYR A 370 12.98 -7.05 28.97
CA TYR A 370 13.74 -7.99 29.82
C TYR A 370 13.90 -9.34 29.12
N SER A 371 14.91 -9.46 28.28
CA SER A 371 15.61 -10.73 28.03
C SER A 371 16.91 -10.49 27.25
N ARG A 372 18.02 -10.33 27.97
CA ARG A 372 19.32 -10.84 27.51
C ARG A 372 20.19 -11.23 28.72
N PRO A 373 20.64 -12.49 28.81
CA PRO A 373 21.44 -12.98 29.93
C PRO A 373 22.89 -12.50 29.81
N GLY A 374 23.43 -11.96 30.91
CA GLY A 374 24.82 -11.57 31.04
C GLY A 374 25.75 -12.78 31.09
N ARG A 375 26.71 -12.80 30.15
CA ARG A 375 27.95 -13.59 30.27
C ARG A 375 28.78 -13.01 31.41
N ARG A 376 29.03 -13.83 32.43
CA ARG A 376 29.95 -13.55 33.53
C ARG A 376 31.24 -14.33 33.26
N LEU A 377 32.37 -13.64 33.14
CA LEU A 377 33.71 -14.24 33.03
C LEU A 377 34.60 -13.70 34.15
N GLY A 378 35.23 -14.65 34.86
CA GLY A 378 36.35 -14.47 35.81
C GLY A 378 35.93 -14.01 37.21
N TRP A 379 36.47 -14.51 38.32
CA TRP A 379 37.81 -15.05 38.54
C TRP A 379 37.83 -16.03 39.72
N THR A 380 38.83 -16.90 39.66
CA THR A 380 39.31 -17.84 40.67
C THR A 380 39.77 -17.16 41.97
N THR A 381 39.50 -17.79 43.12
CA THR A 381 40.39 -17.74 44.29
C THR A 381 40.42 -19.09 45.01
N LYS A 382 41.65 -19.54 45.25
CA LYS A 382 42.10 -20.66 46.10
C LYS A 382 41.35 -20.74 47.43
N ASN A 383 40.85 -21.92 47.80
CA ASN A 383 41.50 -22.87 48.72
C ASN A 383 40.74 -24.20 48.73
#